data_AF-A0A1Q5AY04-F1
#
_entry.id   AF-A0A1Q5AY04-F1
#
_cell.length_a   1.000
_cell.length_b   1.000
_cell.length_c   1.000
_cell.angle_alpha   90.00
_cell.angle_beta   90.00
_cell.angle_gamma   90.00
#
_symmetry.space_group_name_H-M   'P 1'
#
loop_
_entity.id
_entity.type
_entity.pdbx_description
1 polymer ?
#
loop_
_entity_poly.entity_id
_entity_poly.type
_entity_poly.pdbx_seq_one_letter_code
_entity_poly.pdbx_strand_id
1 'polypeptide(L)'
;MAGIRQILFIQGGGAGAHDEWDDKLFDSLRWELGDGYEVRYPRMPDEDDPSYVRWSAAIRREMAALDDGVVVVGHSVGGTILINALAERPPEPEKLGAIVLIAAPFVGAGGWPGDEFELPHDLGARLPQGVPVHVFHGLQDDTAPPSHADLYARAIPQAQLHRLPGRDHQLDNDLSEVARTISPDDLGPVIKG
;
A
#
# COMPACT_ATOMS: atom_id res chain seq x y z
N MET A 1 18.05 -15.07 15.92
CA MET A 1 17.23 -15.22 14.69
C MET A 1 16.41 -13.95 14.61
N ALA A 2 16.49 -13.21 13.51
CA ALA A 2 15.54 -12.11 13.31
C ALA A 2 14.13 -12.73 13.28
N GLY A 3 13.18 -12.13 14.00
CA GLY A 3 11.80 -12.61 13.99
C GLY A 3 11.19 -12.50 12.59
N ILE A 4 10.14 -13.30 12.33
CA ILE A 4 9.34 -13.19 11.11
C ILE A 4 8.78 -11.76 11.03
N ARG A 5 8.97 -11.07 9.90
CA ARG A 5 8.42 -9.72 9.72
C ARG A 5 6.98 -9.81 9.20
N GLN A 6 6.08 -9.04 9.79
CA GLN A 6 4.66 -9.05 9.42
C GLN A 6 4.36 -8.01 8.35
N ILE A 7 3.44 -8.37 7.45
CA ILE A 7 2.87 -7.48 6.44
C ILE A 7 1.36 -7.47 6.59
N LEU A 8 0.76 -6.28 6.54
CA LEU A 8 -0.69 -6.12 6.40
C LEU A 8 -0.97 -5.67 4.97
N PHE A 9 -1.61 -6.52 4.16
CA PHE A 9 -2.04 -6.20 2.81
C PHE A 9 -3.53 -5.82 2.80
N ILE A 10 -3.85 -4.65 2.28
CA ILE A 10 -5.20 -4.12 2.15
C ILE A 10 -5.58 -4.07 0.66
N GLN A 11 -6.59 -4.84 0.28
CA GLN A 11 -7.15 -4.88 -1.08
C GLN A 11 -7.68 -3.51 -1.56
N GLY A 12 -7.83 -3.36 -2.87
CA GLY A 12 -8.65 -2.35 -3.53
C GLY A 12 -10.15 -2.55 -3.29
N GLY A 13 -10.93 -1.59 -3.77
CA GLY A 13 -12.40 -1.63 -3.74
C GLY A 13 -12.97 -2.24 -5.03
N GLY A 14 -14.15 -2.83 -4.93
CA GLY A 14 -14.87 -3.50 -6.01
C GLY A 14 -15.38 -4.87 -5.58
N ALA A 15 -16.50 -5.30 -6.15
CA ALA A 15 -17.01 -6.64 -5.95
C ALA A 15 -15.99 -7.70 -6.41
N GLY A 16 -15.65 -8.65 -5.55
CA GLY A 16 -14.66 -9.68 -5.82
C GLY A 16 -13.22 -9.23 -5.61
N ALA A 17 -12.98 -8.00 -5.14
CA ALA A 17 -11.62 -7.48 -4.95
C ALA A 17 -10.77 -8.42 -4.09
N HIS A 18 -11.33 -9.03 -3.04
CA HIS A 18 -10.59 -9.96 -2.18
C HIS A 18 -10.27 -11.31 -2.82
N ASP A 19 -11.23 -11.89 -3.56
CA ASP A 19 -11.17 -13.30 -3.97
C ASP A 19 -10.79 -13.50 -5.45
N GLU A 20 -10.94 -12.48 -6.28
CA GLU A 20 -10.84 -12.60 -7.74
C GLU A 20 -9.82 -11.66 -8.36
N TRP A 21 -9.42 -10.61 -7.66
CA TRP A 21 -8.51 -9.58 -8.17
C TRP A 21 -7.22 -9.50 -7.37
N ASP A 22 -7.31 -9.13 -6.09
CA ASP A 22 -6.14 -8.87 -5.25
C ASP A 22 -5.62 -10.10 -4.54
N ASP A 23 -6.32 -11.24 -4.62
CA ASP A 23 -5.79 -12.56 -4.28
C ASP A 23 -4.49 -12.84 -5.05
N LYS A 24 -4.42 -12.43 -6.32
CA LYS A 24 -3.23 -12.56 -7.17
C LYS A 24 -2.08 -11.67 -6.70
N LEU A 25 -2.37 -10.44 -6.25
CA LEU A 25 -1.36 -9.54 -5.69
C LEU A 25 -0.83 -10.08 -4.37
N PHE A 26 -1.73 -10.55 -3.52
CA PHE A 26 -1.39 -11.20 -2.27
C PHE A 26 -0.51 -12.43 -2.50
N ASP A 27 -0.90 -13.33 -3.41
CA ASP A 27 -0.15 -14.54 -3.74
C ASP A 27 1.23 -14.20 -4.31
N SER A 28 1.33 -13.22 -5.21
CA SER A 28 2.61 -12.75 -5.75
C SER A 28 3.51 -12.19 -4.64
N LEU A 29 2.99 -11.31 -3.79
CA LEU A 29 3.77 -10.72 -2.69
C LEU A 29 4.25 -11.78 -1.70
N ARG A 30 3.35 -12.69 -1.29
CA ARG A 30 3.67 -13.79 -0.38
C ARG A 30 4.73 -14.71 -0.97
N TRP A 31 4.63 -15.05 -2.25
CA TRP A 31 5.59 -15.88 -2.96
C TRP A 31 6.98 -15.23 -3.01
N GLU A 32 7.05 -13.97 -3.43
CA GLU A 32 8.32 -13.25 -3.62
C GLU A 32 9.05 -12.94 -2.29
N LEU A 33 8.32 -12.77 -1.19
CA LEU A 33 8.90 -12.54 0.13
C LEU A 33 9.38 -13.83 0.82
N GLY A 34 8.75 -14.97 0.53
CA GLY A 34 9.07 -16.26 1.13
C GLY A 34 8.83 -16.35 2.64
N ASP A 35 9.43 -17.36 3.28
CA ASP A 35 9.12 -17.77 4.65
C ASP A 35 9.64 -16.80 5.74
N GLY A 36 10.42 -15.78 5.36
CA GLY A 36 10.87 -14.72 6.28
C GLY A 36 9.75 -13.76 6.70
N TYR A 37 8.60 -13.82 6.02
CA TYR A 37 7.50 -12.87 6.14
C TYR A 37 6.16 -13.57 6.39
N GLU A 38 5.34 -12.96 7.25
CA GLU A 38 3.93 -13.33 7.43
C GLU A 38 3.05 -12.24 6.79
N VAL A 39 2.46 -12.54 5.63
CA VAL A 39 1.52 -11.64 4.97
C VAL A 39 0.11 -11.91 5.48
N ARG A 40 -0.49 -10.93 6.17
CA ARG A 40 -1.89 -10.92 6.57
C ARG A 40 -2.73 -10.20 5.53
N TYR A 41 -3.80 -10.87 5.10
CA TYR A 41 -4.72 -10.37 4.10
C TYR A 41 -6.16 -10.48 4.61
N PRO A 42 -6.62 -9.52 5.43
CA PRO A 42 -7.99 -9.51 5.93
C PRO A 42 -8.96 -9.06 4.83
N ARG A 43 -10.16 -9.66 4.81
CA ARG A 43 -11.24 -9.15 3.97
C ARG A 43 -11.75 -7.82 4.50
N MET A 44 -11.79 -6.82 3.63
CA MET A 44 -12.38 -5.53 3.96
C MET A 44 -13.91 -5.59 3.86
N PRO A 45 -14.65 -4.93 4.79
CA PRO A 45 -16.11 -4.99 4.82
C PRO A 45 -16.71 -4.25 3.62
N ASP A 46 -17.82 -4.75 3.07
CA ASP A 46 -18.57 -4.12 1.97
C ASP A 46 -17.65 -3.68 0.82
N GLU A 47 -16.88 -4.63 0.28
CA GLU A 47 -15.82 -4.31 -0.67
C GLU A 47 -16.29 -3.67 -1.97
N ASP A 48 -17.54 -3.91 -2.36
CA ASP A 48 -18.22 -3.31 -3.50
C ASP A 48 -18.65 -1.85 -3.28
N ASP A 49 -18.72 -1.39 -2.03
CA ASP A 49 -19.05 -0.02 -1.63
C ASP A 49 -18.16 0.43 -0.46
N PRO A 50 -16.85 0.67 -0.72
CA PRO A 50 -15.88 0.94 0.33
C PRO A 50 -16.11 2.29 1.01
N SER A 51 -16.50 2.27 2.29
CA SER A 51 -16.61 3.47 3.12
C SER A 51 -15.36 3.69 3.97
N TYR A 52 -14.91 4.95 4.05
CA TYR A 52 -13.78 5.34 4.89
C TYR A 52 -13.97 4.95 6.34
N VAL A 53 -15.17 5.17 6.89
CA VAL A 53 -15.45 4.90 8.31
C VAL A 53 -15.29 3.41 8.63
N ARG A 54 -15.85 2.52 7.80
CA ARG A 54 -15.81 1.08 8.03
C ARG A 54 -14.40 0.53 7.81
N TRP A 55 -13.76 0.94 6.73
CA TRP A 55 -12.46 0.44 6.34
C TRP A 55 -11.35 0.95 7.27
N SER A 56 -11.34 2.24 7.63
CA SER A 56 -10.36 2.77 8.58
C SER A 56 -10.46 2.12 9.96
N ALA A 57 -11.67 1.79 10.42
CA ALA A 57 -11.87 1.05 11.66
C ALA A 57 -11.35 -0.40 11.58
N ALA A 58 -11.60 -1.10 10.46
CA ALA A 58 -11.06 -2.42 10.22
C ALA A 58 -9.52 -2.41 10.16
N ILE A 59 -8.92 -1.53 9.35
CA ILE A 59 -7.46 -1.38 9.24
C ILE A 59 -6.81 -1.15 10.60
N ARG A 60 -7.34 -0.22 11.41
CA ARG A 60 -6.80 0.05 12.76
C ARG A 60 -6.86 -1.16 13.67
N ARG A 61 -7.94 -1.96 13.60
CA ARG A 61 -8.07 -3.20 14.37
C ARG A 61 -7.03 -4.23 13.95
N GLU A 62 -6.84 -4.43 12.64
CA GLU A 62 -5.85 -5.38 12.11
C GLU A 62 -4.43 -4.94 12.49
N MET A 63 -4.10 -3.64 12.37
CA MET A 63 -2.81 -3.09 12.79
C MET A 63 -2.53 -3.28 14.29
N ALA A 64 -3.56 -3.13 15.14
CA ALA A 64 -3.41 -3.31 16.59
C ALA A 64 -3.08 -4.75 17.00
N ALA A 65 -3.38 -5.73 16.14
CA ALA A 65 -3.10 -7.15 16.39
C ALA A 65 -1.72 -7.61 15.87
N LEU A 66 -0.97 -6.71 15.24
CA LEU A 66 0.37 -6.97 14.70
C LEU A 66 1.44 -6.52 15.69
N ASP A 67 2.68 -6.94 15.46
CA ASP A 67 3.86 -6.51 16.22
C ASP A 67 4.40 -5.18 15.68
N ASP A 68 5.43 -4.65 16.34
CA ASP A 68 6.16 -3.48 15.88
C ASP A 68 7.00 -3.80 14.63
N GLY A 69 7.26 -2.78 13.82
CA GLY A 69 7.96 -2.94 12.54
C GLY A 69 7.12 -3.58 11.43
N VAL A 70 5.79 -3.61 11.55
CA VAL A 70 4.91 -4.12 10.49
C VAL A 70 5.02 -3.27 9.23
N VAL A 71 5.08 -3.91 8.05
CA VAL A 71 4.93 -3.22 6.77
C VAL A 71 3.46 -3.20 6.38
N VAL A 72 2.90 -2.03 6.11
CA VAL A 72 1.52 -1.90 5.63
C VAL A 72 1.51 -1.64 4.14
N VAL A 73 0.76 -2.45 3.40
CA VAL A 73 0.64 -2.39 1.95
C VAL A 73 -0.83 -2.17 1.63
N GLY A 74 -1.14 -1.18 0.79
CA GLY A 74 -2.51 -0.95 0.33
C GLY A 74 -2.56 -0.75 -1.17
N HIS A 75 -3.47 -1.48 -1.82
CA HIS A 75 -3.73 -1.38 -3.25
C HIS A 75 -4.93 -0.45 -3.52
N SER A 76 -4.83 0.37 -4.57
CA SER A 76 -5.92 1.20 -5.09
C SER A 76 -6.67 1.97 -3.99
N VAL A 77 -8.00 1.86 -3.93
CA VAL A 77 -8.84 2.49 -2.89
C VAL A 77 -8.41 2.09 -1.47
N GLY A 78 -7.99 0.84 -1.25
CA GLY A 78 -7.46 0.39 0.04
C GLY A 78 -6.20 1.12 0.46
N GLY A 79 -5.29 1.39 -0.48
CA GLY A 79 -4.11 2.23 -0.24
C GLY A 79 -4.47 3.66 0.14
N THR A 80 -5.47 4.23 -0.52
CA THR A 80 -5.98 5.58 -0.25
C THR A 80 -6.60 5.68 1.15
N ILE A 81 -7.41 4.70 1.54
CA ILE A 81 -8.02 4.66 2.86
C ILE A 81 -6.98 4.38 3.94
N LEU A 82 -6.04 3.46 3.68
CA LEU A 82 -4.92 3.15 4.59
C LEU A 82 -4.12 4.40 4.92
N ILE A 83 -3.62 5.12 3.91
CA ILE A 83 -2.77 6.30 4.14
C ILE A 83 -3.53 7.42 4.85
N ASN A 84 -4.81 7.61 4.54
CA ASN A 84 -5.63 8.59 5.24
C ASN A 84 -5.89 8.18 6.70
N ALA A 85 -6.14 6.90 6.96
CA ALA A 85 -6.36 6.38 8.31
C ALA A 85 -5.11 6.55 9.21
N LEU A 86 -3.92 6.35 8.64
CA LEU A 86 -2.63 6.61 9.30
C LEU A 86 -2.43 8.11 9.55
N ALA A 87 -2.77 8.98 8.61
CA ALA A 87 -2.62 10.43 8.79
C ALA A 87 -3.62 11.04 9.77
N GLU A 88 -4.83 10.49 9.86
CA GLU A 88 -5.84 10.93 10.84
C GLU A 88 -5.42 10.55 12.27
N ARG A 89 -4.83 9.37 12.44
CA ARG A 89 -4.42 8.82 13.74
C ARG A 89 -3.09 8.09 13.58
N PRO A 90 -1.96 8.83 13.55
CA PRO A 90 -0.66 8.22 13.35
C PRO A 90 -0.31 7.30 14.53
N PRO A 91 0.14 6.05 14.27
CA PRO A 91 0.69 5.21 15.31
C PRO A 91 2.08 5.72 15.73
N GLU A 92 2.63 5.16 16.80
CA GLU A 92 4.04 5.41 17.16
C GLU A 92 4.98 4.95 16.03
N PRO A 93 6.11 5.63 15.76
CA PRO A 93 6.99 5.31 14.64
C PRO A 93 7.51 3.88 14.64
N GLU A 94 7.83 3.30 15.80
CA GLU A 94 8.27 1.90 15.94
C GLU A 94 7.24 0.90 15.45
N LYS A 95 5.96 1.29 15.41
CA LYS A 95 4.89 0.41 14.94
C LYS A 95 5.09 0.02 13.49
N LEU A 96 5.55 0.95 12.65
CA LEU A 96 5.61 0.77 11.20
C LEU A 96 7.05 0.57 10.72
N GLY A 97 7.28 -0.51 9.98
CA GLY A 97 8.53 -0.75 9.26
C GLY A 97 8.58 0.00 7.93
N ALA A 98 7.45 0.08 7.21
CA ALA A 98 7.28 0.86 5.99
C ALA A 98 5.78 1.01 5.64
N ILE A 99 5.48 1.99 4.79
CA ILE A 99 4.18 2.18 4.16
C ILE A 99 4.35 2.01 2.65
N VAL A 100 3.54 1.14 2.04
CA VAL A 100 3.59 0.88 0.59
C VAL A 100 2.21 1.11 -0.01
N LEU A 101 2.16 2.00 -1.00
CA LEU A 101 0.95 2.29 -1.77
C LEU A 101 1.13 1.75 -3.18
N ILE A 102 0.20 0.91 -3.63
CA ILE A 102 0.22 0.31 -4.97
C ILE A 102 -0.97 0.87 -5.73
N ALA A 103 -0.71 1.56 -6.84
CA ALA A 103 -1.73 2.13 -7.73
C ALA A 103 -2.82 2.94 -6.99
N ALA A 104 -2.48 3.51 -5.83
CA ALA A 104 -3.45 4.22 -5.00
C ALA A 104 -3.89 5.51 -5.71
N PRO A 105 -5.19 5.76 -5.91
CA PRO A 105 -5.64 7.05 -6.39
C PRO A 105 -5.43 8.11 -5.30
N PHE A 106 -4.80 9.21 -5.64
CA PHE A 106 -4.89 10.42 -4.81
C PHE A 106 -6.32 10.99 -4.86
N VAL A 107 -6.96 11.17 -3.70
CA VAL A 107 -8.29 11.80 -3.58
C VAL A 107 -8.12 13.23 -3.07
N GLY A 108 -8.65 14.20 -3.81
CA GLY A 108 -8.50 15.63 -3.56
C GLY A 108 -7.97 16.40 -4.78
N ALA A 109 -7.46 17.61 -4.56
CA ALA A 109 -7.06 18.52 -5.63
C ALA A 109 -6.12 17.88 -6.67
N GLY A 110 -6.57 17.84 -7.93
CA GLY A 110 -5.81 17.29 -9.07
C GLY A 110 -5.89 15.77 -9.23
N GLY A 111 -6.46 15.06 -8.26
CA GLY A 111 -6.76 13.64 -8.31
C GLY A 111 -8.25 13.38 -8.49
N TRP A 112 -8.74 12.31 -7.87
CA TRP A 112 -10.16 11.99 -7.86
C TRP A 112 -10.93 12.87 -6.87
N PRO A 113 -12.20 13.19 -7.13
CA PRO A 113 -13.04 13.87 -6.15
C PRO A 113 -13.24 13.00 -4.91
N GLY A 114 -13.30 13.64 -3.74
CA GLY A 114 -13.57 12.97 -2.47
C GLY A 114 -14.97 13.25 -1.97
N ASP A 115 -15.84 12.23 -1.96
CA ASP A 115 -17.19 12.37 -1.42
C ASP A 115 -17.21 12.25 0.12
N GLU A 116 -16.38 11.36 0.69
CA GLU A 116 -16.28 11.15 2.14
C GLU A 116 -15.09 11.89 2.78
N PHE A 117 -13.97 11.99 2.07
CA PHE A 117 -12.74 12.64 2.54
C PHE A 117 -11.87 13.07 1.37
N GLU A 118 -10.96 14.01 1.63
CA GLU A 118 -9.84 14.33 0.74
C GLU A 118 -8.53 14.14 1.50
N LEU A 119 -7.48 13.74 0.77
CA LEU A 119 -6.15 13.64 1.32
C LEU A 119 -5.58 15.03 1.59
N PRO A 120 -5.03 15.27 2.79
CA PRO A 120 -4.41 16.54 3.12
C PRO A 120 -3.16 16.80 2.26
N HIS A 121 -2.92 18.05 1.89
CA HIS A 121 -1.72 18.45 1.15
C HIS A 121 -0.43 18.27 1.97
N ASP A 122 -0.54 18.26 3.31
CA ASP A 122 0.54 18.05 4.27
C ASP A 122 0.63 16.59 4.75
N LEU A 123 0.14 15.63 3.95
CA LEU A 123 0.05 14.21 4.30
C LEU A 123 1.34 13.65 4.93
N GLY A 124 2.50 13.93 4.33
CA GLY A 124 3.79 13.46 4.82
C GLY A 124 4.18 14.01 6.20
N ALA A 125 3.69 15.19 6.59
CA ALA A 125 3.93 15.75 7.91
C ALA A 125 3.08 15.09 9.00
N ARG A 126 1.97 14.44 8.62
CA ARG A 126 1.04 13.75 9.54
C ARG A 126 1.39 12.28 9.77
N LEU A 127 2.20 11.70 8.88
CA LEU A 127 2.67 10.32 9.03
C LEU A 127 3.77 10.23 10.11
N PRO A 128 3.95 9.05 10.74
CA PRO A 128 5.01 8.85 11.71
C PRO A 128 6.40 9.16 11.09
N GLN A 129 7.18 9.98 11.79
CA GLN A 129 8.46 10.45 11.28
C GLN A 129 9.47 9.31 11.17
N GLY A 130 10.25 9.29 10.10
CA GLY A 130 11.28 8.28 9.86
C GLY A 130 10.77 6.96 9.26
N VAL A 131 9.45 6.78 9.11
CA VAL A 131 8.88 5.61 8.43
C VAL A 131 9.02 5.78 6.90
N PRO A 132 9.66 4.83 6.19
CA PRO A 132 9.73 4.86 4.73
C PRO A 132 8.35 4.78 4.09
N VAL A 133 8.14 5.59 3.05
CA VAL A 133 6.92 5.54 2.23
C VAL A 133 7.32 5.23 0.80
N HIS A 134 6.72 4.21 0.22
CA HIS A 134 6.93 3.82 -1.17
C HIS A 134 5.61 3.88 -1.93
N VAL A 135 5.64 4.48 -3.12
CA VAL A 135 4.48 4.59 -4.02
C VAL A 135 4.84 3.88 -5.30
N PHE A 136 4.14 2.79 -5.61
CA PHE A 136 4.29 2.04 -6.85
C PHE A 136 3.14 2.36 -7.79
N HIS A 137 3.45 2.64 -9.04
CA HIS A 137 2.44 2.97 -10.05
C HIS A 137 2.83 2.42 -11.42
N GLY A 138 1.93 1.65 -12.03
CA GLY A 138 2.09 1.18 -13.40
C GLY A 138 1.89 2.31 -14.41
N LEU A 139 2.76 2.45 -15.41
CA LEU A 139 2.64 3.53 -16.39
C LEU A 139 1.55 3.29 -17.45
N GLN A 140 0.93 2.12 -17.44
CA GLN A 140 -0.24 1.79 -18.28
C GLN A 140 -1.53 1.66 -17.46
N ASP A 141 -1.52 2.11 -16.20
CA ASP A 141 -2.71 2.20 -15.37
C ASP A 141 -3.71 3.19 -15.99
N ASP A 142 -4.84 2.66 -16.48
CA ASP A 142 -5.95 3.40 -17.05
C ASP A 142 -7.09 3.65 -16.05
N THR A 143 -6.98 3.07 -14.86
CA THR A 143 -7.95 3.21 -13.77
C THR A 143 -7.57 4.43 -12.95
N ALA A 144 -6.42 4.41 -12.29
CA ALA A 144 -5.85 5.55 -11.60
C ALA A 144 -4.62 6.05 -12.39
N PRO A 145 -4.73 7.11 -13.22
CA PRO A 145 -3.63 7.52 -14.07
C PRO A 145 -2.31 7.76 -13.29
N PRO A 146 -1.13 7.55 -13.89
CA PRO A 146 0.17 7.70 -13.20
C PRO A 146 0.46 9.09 -12.59
N SER A 147 -0.33 10.09 -12.93
CA SER A 147 -0.32 11.42 -12.31
C SER A 147 -0.75 11.40 -10.84
N HIS A 148 -1.51 10.39 -10.40
CA HIS A 148 -1.86 10.20 -8.98
C HIS A 148 -0.62 9.97 -8.12
N ALA A 149 0.37 9.24 -8.64
CA ALA A 149 1.64 9.03 -7.96
C ALA A 149 2.43 10.34 -7.76
N ASP A 150 2.36 11.28 -8.71
CA ASP A 150 2.98 12.61 -8.57
C ASP A 150 2.29 13.45 -7.48
N LEU A 151 0.99 13.27 -7.27
CA LEU A 151 0.26 13.94 -6.20
C LEU A 151 0.71 13.43 -4.84
N TYR A 152 0.91 12.11 -4.70
CA TYR A 152 1.50 11.54 -3.49
C TYR A 152 2.92 12.05 -3.23
N ALA A 153 3.77 12.12 -4.27
CA ALA A 153 5.13 12.65 -4.12
C ALA A 153 5.16 14.13 -3.67
N ARG A 154 4.14 14.92 -4.05
CA ARG A 154 3.97 16.30 -3.57
C ARG A 154 3.48 16.35 -2.12
N ALA A 155 2.49 15.53 -1.77
CA ALA A 155 1.89 15.53 -0.44
C ALA A 155 2.77 14.84 0.62
N ILE A 156 3.62 13.91 0.20
CA ILE A 156 4.57 13.16 1.02
C ILE A 156 5.99 13.35 0.43
N PRO A 157 6.68 14.47 0.72
CA PRO A 157 7.97 14.78 0.10
C PRO A 157 9.07 13.73 0.33
N GLN A 158 8.94 12.93 1.38
CA GLN A 158 9.85 11.83 1.70
C GLN A 158 9.53 10.50 0.98
N ALA A 159 8.42 10.43 0.23
CA ALA A 159 8.03 9.21 -0.45
C ALA A 159 8.97 8.88 -1.62
N GLN A 160 9.29 7.60 -1.77
CA GLN A 160 10.01 7.08 -2.92
C GLN A 160 9.01 6.61 -3.96
N LEU A 161 9.08 7.19 -5.15
CA LEU A 161 8.19 6.88 -6.25
C LEU A 161 8.81 5.85 -7.19
N HIS A 162 8.09 4.76 -7.40
CA HIS A 162 8.43 3.65 -8.27
C HIS A 162 7.45 3.59 -9.44
N ARG A 163 7.86 4.12 -10.58
CA ARG A 163 7.08 4.12 -11.83
C ARG A 163 7.49 2.94 -12.68
N LEU A 164 6.55 2.05 -12.96
CA LEU A 164 6.85 0.78 -13.63
C LEU A 164 6.38 0.82 -15.09
N PRO A 165 7.31 0.88 -16.07
CA PRO A 165 6.93 0.88 -17.49
C PRO A 165 6.22 -0.41 -17.89
N GLY A 166 5.14 -0.28 -18.66
CA GLY A 166 4.39 -1.43 -19.19
C GLY A 166 3.48 -2.14 -18.20
N ARG A 167 3.49 -1.75 -16.92
CA ARG A 167 2.63 -2.33 -15.88
C ARG A 167 1.26 -1.66 -15.84
N ASP A 168 0.21 -2.45 -15.65
CA ASP A 168 -1.18 -1.99 -15.49
C ASP A 168 -1.54 -1.60 -14.03
N HIS A 169 -2.84 -1.47 -13.72
CA HIS A 169 -3.35 -1.15 -12.38
C HIS A 169 -3.01 -2.23 -11.33
N GLN A 170 -3.03 -3.51 -11.72
CA GLN A 170 -2.62 -4.66 -10.87
C GLN A 170 -1.11 -4.90 -10.89
N LEU A 171 -0.32 -4.03 -11.53
CA LEU A 171 1.08 -4.27 -11.84
C LEU A 171 1.33 -5.60 -12.56
N ASP A 172 0.42 -5.99 -13.45
CA ASP A 172 0.36 -7.29 -14.14
C ASP A 172 0.24 -8.51 -13.22
N ASN A 173 -0.23 -8.30 -11.97
CA ASN A 173 -0.24 -9.28 -10.89
C ASN A 173 1.15 -9.79 -10.47
N ASP A 174 2.17 -8.93 -10.63
CA ASP A 174 3.55 -9.22 -10.25
C ASP A 174 4.05 -8.13 -9.28
N LEU A 175 4.14 -8.51 -7.99
CA LEU A 175 4.63 -7.66 -6.93
C LEU A 175 6.11 -7.89 -6.62
N SER A 176 6.89 -8.43 -7.56
CA SER A 176 8.32 -8.67 -7.34
C SER A 176 9.05 -7.37 -6.97
N GLU A 177 8.89 -6.27 -7.70
CA GLU A 177 9.49 -4.96 -7.38
C GLU A 177 9.11 -4.43 -5.99
N VAL A 178 7.87 -4.69 -5.56
CA VAL A 178 7.40 -4.35 -4.22
C VAL A 178 8.11 -5.20 -3.17
N ALA A 179 8.17 -6.52 -3.37
CA ALA A 179 8.86 -7.44 -2.48
C ALA A 179 10.36 -7.12 -2.37
N ARG A 180 11.06 -6.80 -3.47
CA ARG A 180 12.48 -6.38 -3.45
C ARG A 180 12.70 -5.13 -2.61
N THR A 181 11.72 -4.23 -2.60
CA THR A 181 11.79 -2.99 -1.81
C THR A 181 11.56 -3.25 -0.33
N ILE A 182 10.69 -4.21 0.01
CA ILE A 182 10.40 -4.61 1.39
C ILE A 182 11.54 -5.46 2.00
N SER A 183 12.14 -6.36 1.19
CA SER A 183 13.27 -7.21 1.57
C SER A 183 14.50 -6.98 0.68
N PRO A 184 15.25 -5.88 0.87
CA PRO A 184 16.43 -5.60 0.06
C PRO A 184 17.59 -6.58 0.28
N ASP A 185 17.61 -7.28 1.42
CA ASP A 185 18.73 -8.12 1.87
C ASP A 185 18.63 -9.60 1.44
N ASP A 186 17.47 -10.07 0.95
CA ASP A 186 17.23 -11.49 0.62
C ASP A 186 17.46 -11.86 -0.85
N LEU A 187 17.86 -10.90 -1.70
CA LEU A 187 18.14 -11.16 -3.11
C LEU A 187 19.64 -11.38 -3.31
N GLY A 188 20.00 -12.63 -3.58
CA GLY A 188 21.31 -12.98 -4.12
C GLY A 188 21.68 -12.14 -5.34
N PRO A 189 22.97 -12.08 -5.72
CA PRO A 189 23.45 -11.15 -6.74
C PRO A 189 22.67 -11.30 -8.05
N VAL A 190 22.13 -10.18 -8.55
CA VAL A 190 21.53 -10.09 -9.88
C VAL A 190 22.60 -10.38 -10.92
N ILE A 191 22.59 -11.59 -11.49
CA ILE A 191 23.40 -11.91 -12.66
C ILE A 191 22.76 -11.18 -13.85
N LYS A 192 23.38 -10.08 -14.27
CA LYS A 192 23.09 -9.46 -15.56
C LYS A 192 23.56 -10.41 -16.66
N GLY A 193 22.61 -10.95 -17.43
CA GLY A 193 22.86 -11.59 -18.72
C GLY A 193 23.08 -10.55 -19.82
#